data_AF-A0A7V8XMJ7-F1
#
_entry.id   AF-A0A7V8XMJ7-F1
#
_cell.length_a   1.000
_cell.length_b   1.000
_cell.length_c   1.000
_cell.angle_alpha   90.00
_cell.angle_beta   90.00
_cell.angle_gamma   90.00
#
_symmetry.space_group_name_H-M   'P 1'
#
loop_
_entity.id
_entity.type
_entity.pdbx_description
1 polymer ?
#
loop_
_entity_poly.entity_id
_entity_poly.type
_entity_poly.pdbx_seq_one_letter_code
_entity_poly.pdbx_strand_id
1 'polypeptide(L)'
;MADERIERALRLPWYHSIELAPGRATEGLFDLRPYLDRYGLPERMDGMRARDVGTWDGFWAFEMERRGATVVGIDVNDESKLDWPPRRARDSFSDEPRGTGFTLAKEILGSSVERVELNVYDATPERLGRFDLVFCGSVLIHLRDQLLALQRIAALCDGMFISAEEHDRLAGLVPVPLVRYRADHPDAPVFWRPSARTWRRMIWTAGFDRVTERGRFKLRSGKGFSVPHVVHHATKS
;
A
#
# COMPACT_ATOMS: atom_id res chain seq x y z
N MET A 1 -26.38 -9.50 -15.05
CA MET A 1 -25.11 -8.87 -15.49
C MET A 1 -24.33 -8.32 -14.28
N ALA A 2 -24.75 -7.24 -13.61
CA ALA A 2 -24.03 -6.69 -12.45
C ALA A 2 -24.09 -7.62 -11.21
N ASP A 3 -25.28 -8.09 -10.84
CA ASP A 3 -25.45 -9.02 -9.71
C ASP A 3 -24.67 -10.32 -9.88
N GLU A 4 -24.59 -10.86 -11.10
CA GLU A 4 -23.80 -12.06 -11.40
C GLU A 4 -22.29 -11.84 -11.20
N ARG A 5 -21.79 -10.67 -11.58
CA ARG A 5 -20.39 -10.28 -11.33
C ARG A 5 -20.11 -10.14 -9.84
N ILE A 6 -21.05 -9.57 -9.08
CA ILE A 6 -20.95 -9.49 -7.61
C ILE A 6 -20.91 -10.88 -7.00
N GLU A 7 -21.85 -11.77 -7.35
CA GLU A 7 -21.88 -13.15 -6.84
C GLU A 7 -20.60 -13.93 -7.19
N ARG A 8 -20.05 -13.72 -8.39
CA ARG A 8 -18.73 -14.26 -8.75
C ARG A 8 -17.63 -13.68 -7.87
N ALA A 9 -17.58 -12.36 -7.70
CA ALA A 9 -16.56 -11.68 -6.91
C ALA A 9 -16.53 -12.16 -5.45
N LEU A 10 -17.71 -12.38 -4.85
CA LEU A 10 -17.85 -12.86 -3.47
C LEU A 10 -17.30 -14.27 -3.24
N ARG A 11 -17.03 -15.04 -4.30
CA ARG A 11 -16.48 -16.41 -4.21
C ARG A 11 -14.99 -16.49 -4.52
N LEU A 12 -14.38 -15.40 -4.96
CA LEU A 12 -12.95 -15.34 -5.27
C LEU A 12 -12.13 -15.08 -4.01
N PRO A 13 -10.84 -15.49 -3.99
CA PRO A 13 -9.92 -15.07 -2.94
C PRO A 13 -9.57 -13.58 -3.09
N TRP A 14 -9.59 -12.84 -1.98
CA TRP A 14 -9.19 -11.43 -1.92
C TRP A 14 -8.10 -11.22 -0.87
N TYR A 15 -7.25 -10.23 -1.07
CA TYR A 15 -6.33 -9.79 -0.03
C TYR A 15 -6.96 -8.67 0.81
N HIS A 16 -7.64 -7.72 0.15
CA HIS A 16 -8.40 -6.68 0.83
C HIS A 16 -9.91 -6.91 0.70
N SER A 17 -10.65 -6.78 1.80
CA SER A 17 -12.12 -6.71 1.73
C SER A 17 -12.55 -5.40 1.07
N ILE A 18 -13.32 -5.51 0.00
CA ILE A 18 -13.87 -4.37 -0.76
C ILE A 18 -15.39 -4.50 -0.75
N GLU A 19 -16.09 -3.41 -0.41
CA GLU A 19 -17.53 -3.33 -0.58
C GLU A 19 -17.84 -3.03 -2.05
N LEU A 20 -18.54 -3.96 -2.70
CA LEU A 20 -18.83 -3.92 -4.14
C LEU A 20 -20.23 -3.35 -4.43
N ALA A 21 -21.13 -3.46 -3.46
CA ALA A 21 -22.46 -2.86 -3.44
C ALA A 21 -22.92 -2.80 -1.97
N PRO A 22 -23.98 -2.02 -1.63
CA PRO A 22 -24.45 -1.90 -0.25
C PRO A 22 -24.66 -3.26 0.43
N GLY A 23 -23.87 -3.54 1.47
CA GLY A 23 -23.93 -4.79 2.23
C GLY A 23 -23.33 -6.02 1.52
N ARG A 24 -22.72 -5.84 0.34
CA ARG A 24 -22.08 -6.88 -0.46
C ARG A 24 -20.58 -6.63 -0.50
N ALA A 25 -19.84 -7.25 0.40
CA ALA A 25 -18.40 -7.09 0.50
C ALA A 25 -17.65 -8.40 0.35
N THR A 26 -16.47 -8.33 -0.28
CA THR A 26 -15.59 -9.47 -0.44
C THR A 26 -14.93 -9.87 0.87
N GLU A 27 -14.62 -11.16 1.01
CA GLU A 27 -13.89 -11.69 2.16
C GLU A 27 -12.39 -11.68 1.86
N GLY A 28 -11.71 -10.63 2.31
CA GLY A 28 -10.27 -10.47 2.15
C GLY A 28 -9.48 -10.94 3.37
N LEU A 29 -8.18 -11.23 3.15
CA LEU A 29 -7.25 -11.49 4.26
C LEU A 29 -7.17 -10.32 5.25
N PHE A 30 -7.32 -9.09 4.78
CA PHE A 30 -7.32 -7.88 5.58
C PHE A 30 -8.56 -7.03 5.28
N ASP A 31 -9.37 -6.79 6.31
CA ASP A 31 -10.46 -5.81 6.24
C ASP A 31 -9.98 -4.45 6.76
N LEU A 32 -9.79 -3.51 5.83
CA LEU A 32 -9.27 -2.17 6.11
C LEU A 32 -10.36 -1.17 6.49
N ARG A 33 -11.64 -1.47 6.21
CA ARG A 33 -12.77 -0.54 6.40
C ARG A 33 -12.91 -0.05 7.85
N PRO A 34 -12.75 -0.90 8.89
CA PRO A 34 -12.83 -0.44 10.28
C PRO A 34 -11.69 0.49 10.71
N TYR A 35 -10.64 0.62 9.88
CA TYR A 35 -9.44 1.39 10.20
C TYR A 35 -9.30 2.67 9.38
N LEU A 36 -10.23 3.00 8.48
CA LEU A 36 -10.14 4.15 7.55
C LEU A 36 -9.67 5.45 8.24
N ASP A 37 -10.31 5.81 9.36
CA ASP A 37 -10.00 7.04 10.10
C ASP A 37 -8.58 7.07 10.69
N ARG A 38 -7.94 5.90 10.85
CA ARG A 38 -6.59 5.78 11.40
C ARG A 38 -5.51 6.21 10.41
N TYR A 39 -5.81 6.23 9.11
CA TYR A 39 -4.86 6.60 8.06
C TYR A 39 -4.84 8.11 7.80
N GLY A 40 -5.93 8.81 8.12
CA GLY A 40 -6.02 10.27 8.01
C GLY A 40 -6.04 10.76 6.56
N LEU A 41 -6.71 10.05 5.65
CA LEU A 41 -7.06 10.57 4.33
C LEU A 41 -7.96 11.82 4.47
N PRO A 42 -7.83 12.83 3.59
CA PRO A 42 -8.77 13.95 3.55
C PRO A 42 -10.21 13.45 3.40
N GLU A 43 -11.17 14.06 4.10
CA GLU A 43 -12.59 13.69 3.98
C GLU A 43 -13.12 13.85 2.55
N ARG A 44 -12.63 14.89 1.87
CA ARG A 44 -12.89 15.18 0.46
C ARG A 44 -11.57 15.39 -0.27
N MET A 45 -11.49 14.87 -1.49
CA MET A 45 -10.32 14.89 -2.36
C MET A 45 -10.67 15.39 -3.76
N ASP A 46 -11.78 16.11 -3.92
CA ASP A 46 -12.21 16.67 -5.20
C ASP A 46 -11.09 17.50 -5.84
N GLY A 47 -10.81 17.23 -7.12
CA GLY A 47 -9.77 17.92 -7.88
C GLY A 47 -8.33 17.49 -7.56
N MET A 48 -8.13 16.59 -6.59
CA MET A 48 -6.79 16.05 -6.30
C MET A 48 -6.42 14.93 -7.28
N ARG A 49 -5.15 14.89 -7.67
CA ARG A 49 -4.52 13.72 -8.28
C ARG A 49 -3.88 12.87 -7.19
N ALA A 50 -4.32 11.63 -7.05
CA ALA A 50 -3.82 10.70 -6.05
C ALA A 50 -3.10 9.48 -6.66
N ARG A 51 -2.08 8.99 -5.96
CA ARG A 51 -1.31 7.80 -6.31
C ARG A 51 -1.46 6.74 -5.23
N ASP A 52 -1.82 5.53 -5.62
CA ASP A 52 -1.80 4.35 -4.75
C ASP A 52 -0.62 3.44 -5.14
N VAL A 53 0.36 3.29 -4.24
CA VAL A 53 1.57 2.47 -4.46
C VAL A 53 1.34 1.07 -3.90
N GLY A 54 1.44 0.05 -4.76
CA GLY A 54 1.13 -1.34 -4.42
C GLY A 54 -0.38 -1.55 -4.26
N THR A 55 -1.14 -1.12 -5.26
CA THR A 55 -2.61 -1.01 -5.17
C THR A 55 -3.32 -2.34 -4.98
N TRP A 56 -2.70 -3.45 -5.38
CA TRP A 56 -3.22 -4.80 -5.27
C TRP A 56 -4.65 -4.94 -5.82
N ASP A 57 -5.62 -5.23 -4.96
CA ASP A 57 -7.06 -5.34 -5.26
C ASP A 57 -7.74 -3.97 -5.46
N GLY A 58 -7.07 -2.87 -5.10
CA GLY A 58 -7.53 -1.50 -5.35
C GLY A 58 -8.19 -0.79 -4.19
N PHE A 59 -8.20 -1.37 -2.97
CA PHE A 59 -8.94 -0.81 -1.82
C PHE A 59 -8.70 0.70 -1.62
N TRP A 60 -7.45 1.12 -1.50
CA TRP A 60 -7.13 2.53 -1.26
C TRP A 60 -7.37 3.38 -2.49
N ALA A 61 -7.10 2.86 -3.68
CA ALA A 61 -7.37 3.59 -4.90
C ALA A 61 -8.87 3.90 -5.07
N PHE A 62 -9.76 2.91 -4.85
CA PHE A 62 -11.20 3.11 -4.91
C PHE A 62 -11.71 4.01 -3.77
N GLU A 63 -11.14 3.91 -2.56
CA GLU A 63 -11.52 4.80 -1.45
C GLU A 63 -11.14 6.25 -1.73
N MET A 64 -9.98 6.52 -2.33
CA MET A 64 -9.58 7.87 -2.73
C MET A 64 -10.44 8.41 -3.89
N GLU A 65 -10.80 7.56 -4.86
CA GLU A 65 -11.73 7.94 -5.94
C GLU A 65 -13.12 8.27 -5.39
N ARG A 66 -13.63 7.46 -4.45
CA ARG A 66 -14.91 7.71 -3.77
C ARG A 66 -14.93 9.05 -3.04
N ARG A 67 -13.77 9.54 -2.60
CA ARG A 67 -13.58 10.87 -1.98
C ARG A 67 -13.44 12.01 -3.00
N GLY A 68 -13.40 11.71 -4.29
CA GLY A 68 -13.38 12.70 -5.38
C GLY A 68 -12.05 12.85 -6.11
N ALA A 69 -11.02 12.06 -5.76
CA ALA A 69 -9.72 12.15 -6.43
C ALA A 69 -9.71 11.48 -7.80
N THR A 70 -8.88 12.00 -8.71
CA THR A 70 -8.43 11.23 -9.89
C THR A 70 -7.26 10.35 -9.46
N VAL A 71 -7.43 9.03 -9.53
CA VAL A 71 -6.47 8.09 -8.93
C VAL A 71 -5.77 7.24 -9.97
N VAL A 72 -4.46 7.09 -9.79
CA VAL A 72 -3.68 6.11 -10.53
C VAL A 72 -3.00 5.17 -9.53
N GLY A 73 -3.28 3.87 -9.61
CA GLY A 73 -2.61 2.82 -8.87
C GLY A 73 -1.40 2.26 -9.64
N ILE A 74 -0.33 1.90 -8.93
CA ILE A 74 0.76 1.08 -9.49
C ILE A 74 0.88 -0.24 -8.73
N ASP A 75 1.22 -1.30 -9.45
CA ASP A 75 1.62 -2.58 -8.87
C ASP A 75 2.44 -3.40 -9.87
N VAL A 76 3.03 -4.49 -9.40
CA VAL A 76 3.71 -5.49 -10.21
C VAL A 76 2.79 -6.70 -10.39
N ASN A 77 2.47 -7.02 -11.64
CA ASN A 77 1.59 -8.13 -12.00
C ASN A 77 2.24 -9.50 -11.85
N ASP A 78 3.55 -9.55 -12.12
CA ASP A 78 4.35 -10.76 -12.15
C ASP A 78 5.07 -10.94 -10.81
N GLU A 79 4.74 -12.01 -10.09
CA GLU A 79 5.32 -12.30 -8.77
C GLU A 79 6.84 -12.51 -8.81
N SER A 80 7.38 -12.94 -9.94
CA SER A 80 8.83 -13.14 -10.12
C SER A 80 9.62 -11.82 -10.12
N LYS A 81 8.95 -10.70 -10.44
CA LYS A 81 9.52 -9.35 -10.44
C LYS A 81 9.47 -8.67 -9.06
N LEU A 82 8.92 -9.33 -8.04
CA LEU A 82 8.99 -8.85 -6.67
C LEU A 82 10.40 -9.05 -6.09
N ASP A 83 10.71 -8.32 -5.03
CA ASP A 83 11.97 -8.49 -4.33
C ASP A 83 11.96 -9.79 -3.51
N TRP A 84 12.75 -10.76 -3.96
CA TRP A 84 13.00 -11.99 -3.23
C TRP A 84 14.42 -12.01 -2.63
N PRO A 85 14.58 -12.38 -1.34
CA PRO A 85 15.90 -12.74 -0.81
C PRO A 85 16.46 -13.91 -1.62
N PRO A 86 17.73 -13.91 -2.06
CA PRO A 86 18.24 -14.95 -2.97
C PRO A 86 18.07 -16.39 -2.46
N ARG A 87 18.25 -16.63 -1.15
CA ARG A 87 18.04 -17.96 -0.53
C ARG A 87 16.57 -18.37 -0.41
N ARG A 88 15.66 -17.48 -0.74
CA ARG A 88 14.20 -17.65 -0.65
C ARG A 88 13.52 -17.32 -1.97
N ALA A 89 14.29 -17.17 -3.04
CA ALA A 89 13.74 -17.16 -4.38
C ALA A 89 12.96 -18.46 -4.59
N ARG A 90 11.78 -18.34 -5.20
CA ARG A 90 10.92 -19.50 -5.46
C ARG A 90 11.37 -20.14 -6.78
N ASP A 91 11.32 -21.46 -6.83
CA ASP A 91 11.64 -22.21 -8.06
C ASP A 91 10.53 -22.04 -9.12
N SER A 92 9.32 -21.67 -8.70
CA SER A 92 8.19 -21.41 -9.58
C SER A 92 7.27 -20.31 -9.01
N PHE A 93 6.65 -19.57 -9.90
CA PHE A 93 5.64 -18.54 -9.62
C PHE A 93 4.33 -18.90 -10.31
N SER A 94 3.22 -18.31 -9.86
CA SER A 94 1.93 -18.48 -10.53
C SER A 94 1.93 -17.78 -11.89
N ASP A 95 1.40 -18.43 -12.93
CA ASP A 95 1.15 -17.80 -14.23
C ASP A 95 -0.08 -16.88 -14.21
N GLU A 96 -0.90 -16.94 -13.14
CA GLU A 96 -2.06 -16.07 -13.00
C GLU A 96 -1.60 -14.62 -12.71
N PRO A 97 -1.96 -13.65 -13.57
CA PRO A 97 -1.54 -12.27 -13.37
C PRO A 97 -2.20 -11.70 -12.12
N ARG A 98 -1.38 -11.05 -11.27
CA ARG A 98 -1.89 -10.32 -10.11
C ARG A 98 -2.76 -9.14 -10.58
N GLY A 99 -3.82 -8.84 -9.83
CA GLY A 99 -4.73 -7.72 -10.12
C GLY A 99 -6.04 -8.10 -10.82
N THR A 100 -6.37 -9.38 -10.95
CA THR A 100 -7.69 -9.84 -11.43
C THR A 100 -8.83 -9.32 -10.53
N GLY A 101 -8.63 -9.32 -9.21
CA GLY A 101 -9.55 -8.73 -8.24
C GLY A 101 -9.78 -7.23 -8.49
N PHE A 102 -8.71 -6.47 -8.74
CA PHE A 102 -8.81 -5.06 -9.11
C PHE A 102 -9.69 -4.84 -10.33
N THR A 103 -9.44 -5.57 -11.43
CA THR A 103 -10.21 -5.41 -12.67
C THR A 103 -11.69 -5.69 -12.43
N LEU A 104 -12.01 -6.76 -11.69
CA LEU A 104 -13.40 -7.11 -11.39
C LEU A 104 -14.07 -6.07 -10.48
N ALA A 105 -13.39 -5.60 -9.43
CA ALA A 105 -13.91 -4.55 -8.56
C ALA A 105 -14.13 -3.25 -9.33
N LYS A 106 -13.17 -2.85 -10.19
CA LYS A 106 -13.28 -1.67 -11.04
C LYS A 106 -14.53 -1.72 -11.93
N GLU A 107 -14.77 -2.86 -12.60
CA GLU A 107 -15.95 -3.05 -13.45
C GLU A 107 -17.26 -2.99 -12.67
N ILE A 108 -17.32 -3.58 -11.48
CA ILE A 108 -18.53 -3.62 -10.65
C ILE A 108 -18.84 -2.23 -10.08
N LEU A 109 -17.81 -1.52 -9.60
CA LEU A 109 -17.93 -0.19 -9.02
C LEU A 109 -18.15 0.92 -10.05
N GLY A 110 -17.99 0.62 -11.35
CA GLY A 110 -18.00 1.64 -12.41
C GLY A 110 -16.85 2.65 -12.27
N SER A 111 -15.74 2.19 -11.71
CA SER A 111 -14.61 3.03 -11.30
C SER A 111 -13.76 3.47 -12.51
N SER A 112 -13.21 4.68 -12.42
CA SER A 112 -12.30 5.27 -13.40
C SER A 112 -10.82 5.04 -13.07
N VAL A 113 -10.48 4.61 -11.84
CA VAL A 113 -9.10 4.40 -11.36
C VAL A 113 -8.23 3.68 -12.39
N GLU A 114 -7.14 4.29 -12.80
CA GLU A 114 -6.17 3.67 -13.70
C GLU A 114 -5.20 2.79 -12.91
N ARG A 115 -4.90 1.58 -13.39
CA ARG A 115 -3.87 0.69 -12.82
C ARG A 115 -2.76 0.50 -13.84
N VAL A 116 -1.53 0.83 -13.43
CA VAL A 116 -0.34 0.73 -14.27
C VAL A 116 0.57 -0.37 -13.72
N GLU A 117 0.97 -1.33 -14.57
CA GLU A 117 2.02 -2.28 -14.20
C GLU A 117 3.35 -1.54 -14.10
N LEU A 118 3.84 -1.35 -12.88
CA LEU A 118 5.07 -0.62 -12.63
C LEU A 118 5.67 -0.97 -11.28
N ASN A 119 6.98 -1.26 -11.29
CA ASN A 119 7.75 -1.35 -10.06
C ASN A 119 7.99 0.05 -9.47
N VAL A 120 7.81 0.21 -8.16
CA VAL A 120 8.01 1.50 -7.46
C VAL A 120 9.40 2.08 -7.69
N TYR A 121 10.43 1.26 -7.92
CA TYR A 121 11.79 1.72 -8.23
C TYR A 121 11.88 2.50 -9.54
N ASP A 122 10.94 2.26 -10.47
CA ASP A 122 10.86 2.90 -11.78
C ASP A 122 9.79 4.00 -11.84
N ALA A 123 9.16 4.31 -10.71
CA ALA A 123 8.08 5.29 -10.62
C ALA A 123 8.65 6.71 -10.58
N THR A 124 8.87 7.30 -11.76
CA THR A 124 9.42 8.66 -11.90
C THR A 124 8.35 9.67 -12.36
N PRO A 125 8.54 10.97 -12.06
CA PRO A 125 7.62 12.03 -12.50
C PRO A 125 7.44 12.09 -14.02
N GLU A 126 8.47 11.75 -14.81
CA GLU A 126 8.41 11.77 -16.27
C GLU A 126 7.45 10.71 -16.81
N ARG A 127 7.33 9.57 -16.11
CA ARG A 127 6.45 8.46 -16.52
C ARG A 127 5.02 8.63 -16.00
N LEU A 128 4.86 9.18 -14.81
CA LEU A 128 3.58 9.14 -14.09
C LEU A 128 2.98 10.53 -13.82
N GLY A 129 3.75 11.60 -14.00
CA GLY A 129 3.44 12.92 -13.47
C GLY A 129 3.62 12.99 -11.95
N ARG A 130 3.08 14.05 -11.37
CA ARG A 130 3.12 14.35 -9.93
C ARG A 130 1.71 14.31 -9.33
N PHE A 131 1.64 14.16 -8.02
CA PHE A 131 0.42 13.88 -7.27
C PHE A 131 0.30 14.77 -6.04
N ASP A 132 -0.90 15.27 -5.81
CA ASP A 132 -1.28 16.03 -4.61
C ASP A 132 -1.31 15.12 -3.38
N LEU A 133 -1.60 13.84 -3.58
CA LEU A 133 -1.51 12.82 -2.54
C LEU A 133 -0.86 11.54 -3.06
N VAL A 134 0.12 11.02 -2.32
CA VAL A 134 0.65 9.67 -2.53
C VAL A 134 0.34 8.83 -1.30
N PHE A 135 -0.22 7.64 -1.51
CA PHE A 135 -0.48 6.66 -0.47
C PHE A 135 0.41 5.43 -0.71
N CYS A 136 1.05 4.94 0.35
CA CYS A 136 1.81 3.69 0.33
C CYS A 136 1.57 2.96 1.66
N GLY A 137 0.94 1.77 1.58
CA GLY A 137 0.53 1.02 2.75
C GLY A 137 0.98 -0.45 2.67
N SER A 138 1.74 -0.90 3.66
CA SER A 138 2.25 -2.28 3.78
C SER A 138 3.07 -2.77 2.59
N VAL A 139 3.72 -1.85 1.85
CA VAL A 139 4.55 -2.19 0.69
C VAL A 139 6.02 -2.12 1.02
N LEU A 140 6.46 -1.05 1.70
CA LEU A 140 7.89 -0.75 1.88
C LEU A 140 8.61 -1.87 2.64
N ILE A 141 7.94 -2.56 3.56
CA ILE A 141 8.52 -3.69 4.30
C ILE A 141 8.97 -4.85 3.40
N HIS A 142 8.37 -4.99 2.22
CA HIS A 142 8.68 -6.04 1.25
C HIS A 142 9.82 -5.68 0.30
N LEU A 143 10.27 -4.43 0.32
CA LEU A 143 11.27 -3.92 -0.61
C LEU A 143 12.68 -4.13 -0.08
N ARG A 144 13.58 -4.55 -0.98
CA ARG A 144 15.01 -4.65 -0.71
C ARG A 144 15.63 -3.27 -0.50
N ASP A 145 15.25 -2.30 -1.32
CA ASP A 145 15.73 -0.91 -1.24
C ASP A 145 14.61 0.06 -0.84
N GLN A 146 14.34 0.09 0.46
CA GLN A 146 13.30 0.93 1.05
C GLN A 146 13.57 2.43 0.84
N LEU A 147 14.84 2.84 0.80
CA LEU A 147 15.18 4.24 0.65
C LEU A 147 14.99 4.71 -0.80
N LEU A 148 15.37 3.89 -1.79
CA LEU A 148 15.10 4.20 -3.19
C LEU A 148 13.60 4.33 -3.45
N ALA A 149 12.78 3.40 -2.94
CA ALA A 149 11.33 3.50 -3.07
C ALA A 149 10.76 4.78 -2.44
N LEU A 150 11.24 5.14 -1.25
CA LEU A 150 10.86 6.41 -0.60
C LEU A 150 11.30 7.63 -1.42
N GLN A 151 12.47 7.61 -2.05
CA GLN A 151 12.93 8.70 -2.94
C GLN A 151 12.04 8.83 -4.18
N ARG A 152 11.59 7.69 -4.76
CA ARG A 152 10.63 7.69 -5.87
C ARG A 152 9.28 8.28 -5.45
N ILE A 153 8.77 7.84 -4.30
CA ILE A 153 7.55 8.40 -3.70
C ILE A 153 7.69 9.90 -3.44
N ALA A 154 8.81 10.33 -2.86
CA ALA A 154 9.09 11.75 -2.64
C ALA A 154 9.09 12.50 -3.97
N ALA A 155 9.78 12.03 -5.01
CA ALA A 155 9.83 12.69 -6.31
C ALA A 155 8.44 12.89 -6.95
N LEU A 156 7.51 11.95 -6.73
CA LEU A 156 6.14 11.98 -7.25
C LEU A 156 5.18 12.87 -6.45
N CYS A 157 5.51 13.20 -5.21
CA CYS A 157 4.60 13.87 -4.28
C CYS A 157 4.85 15.38 -4.23
N ASP A 158 3.83 16.17 -4.58
CA ASP A 158 3.84 17.63 -4.46
C ASP A 158 3.06 18.10 -3.21
N GLY A 159 2.08 17.34 -2.75
CA GLY A 159 1.31 17.64 -1.54
C GLY A 159 1.67 16.74 -0.36
N MET A 160 0.81 15.76 -0.07
CA MET A 160 0.91 14.90 1.10
C MET A 160 1.26 13.46 0.75
N PHE A 161 2.25 12.91 1.45
CA PHE A 161 2.52 11.48 1.47
C PHE A 161 1.97 10.85 2.75
N ILE A 162 1.13 9.83 2.61
CA ILE A 162 0.66 8.97 3.70
C ILE A 162 1.38 7.63 3.60
N SER A 163 2.23 7.34 4.58
CA SER A 163 2.89 6.06 4.76
C SER A 163 2.22 5.28 5.88
N ALA A 164 1.80 4.05 5.63
CA ALA A 164 1.21 3.17 6.63
C ALA A 164 1.89 1.79 6.62
N GLU A 165 2.87 1.62 7.49
CA GLU A 165 3.79 0.48 7.41
C GLU A 165 3.79 -0.34 8.69
N GLU A 166 4.14 -1.62 8.57
CA GLU A 166 4.51 -2.40 9.74
C GLU A 166 5.77 -1.81 10.38
N HIS A 167 5.79 -1.73 11.70
CA HIS A 167 6.96 -1.29 12.45
C HIS A 167 7.40 -2.29 13.50
N ASP A 168 8.70 -2.27 13.76
CA ASP A 168 9.30 -3.09 14.78
C ASP A 168 9.10 -2.48 16.19
N ARG A 169 8.22 -3.11 16.97
CA ARG A 169 7.91 -2.64 18.34
C ARG A 169 9.09 -2.79 19.29
N LEU A 170 9.88 -3.87 19.17
CA LEU A 170 11.02 -4.12 20.04
C LEU A 170 12.16 -3.16 19.73
N ALA A 171 12.44 -2.91 18.44
CA ALA A 171 13.41 -1.90 18.04
C ALA A 171 12.98 -0.49 18.48
N GLY A 172 11.67 -0.24 18.53
CA GLY A 172 11.09 1.00 19.02
C GLY A 172 11.29 1.29 20.51
N LEU A 173 11.66 0.30 21.32
CA LEU A 173 11.98 0.47 22.75
C LEU A 173 13.32 1.19 22.94
N VAL A 174 14.23 1.06 21.99
CA VAL A 174 15.53 1.75 22.04
C VAL A 174 15.34 3.19 21.57
N PRO A 175 15.88 4.21 22.26
CA PRO A 175 15.66 5.63 21.93
C PRO A 175 16.45 6.14 20.70
N VAL A 176 16.87 5.25 19.79
CA VAL A 176 17.56 5.60 18.54
C VAL A 176 16.85 4.98 17.33
N PRO A 177 17.06 5.47 16.09
CA PRO A 177 16.56 4.80 14.90
C PRO A 177 17.25 3.43 14.74
N LEU A 178 16.46 2.35 14.77
CA LEU A 178 16.90 0.98 14.55
C LEU A 178 16.09 0.28 13.46
N VAL A 179 16.73 -0.65 12.78
CA VAL A 179 16.12 -1.52 11.79
C VAL A 179 16.54 -2.95 12.10
N ARG A 180 15.58 -3.88 12.12
CA ARG A 180 15.89 -5.31 12.24
C ARG A 180 15.95 -5.93 10.85
N TYR A 181 17.07 -6.60 10.55
CA TYR A 181 17.16 -7.45 9.37
C TYR A 181 16.31 -8.71 9.55
N ARG A 182 15.48 -9.04 8.56
CA ARG A 182 14.46 -10.11 8.62
C ARG A 182 14.30 -10.91 7.33
N ALA A 183 15.24 -10.79 6.38
CA ALA A 183 15.10 -11.41 5.06
C ALA A 183 14.95 -12.95 5.11
N ASP A 184 15.37 -13.57 6.21
CA ASP A 184 15.25 -15.00 6.54
C ASP A 184 13.88 -15.41 7.10
N HIS A 185 12.92 -14.48 7.28
CA HIS A 185 11.64 -14.75 7.93
C HIS A 185 10.72 -15.73 7.17
N PRO A 186 10.35 -16.90 7.70
CA PRO A 186 9.75 -17.99 6.92
C PRO A 186 8.45 -17.62 6.19
N ASP A 187 7.63 -16.74 6.75
CA ASP A 187 6.25 -16.53 6.26
C ASP A 187 6.11 -15.40 5.22
N ALA A 188 7.09 -14.50 5.11
CA ALA A 188 6.99 -13.36 4.19
C ALA A 188 8.38 -12.80 3.82
N PRO A 189 8.56 -12.26 2.60
CA PRO A 189 9.77 -11.55 2.22
C PRO A 189 9.76 -10.17 2.89
N VAL A 190 10.35 -10.05 4.08
CA VAL A 190 10.52 -8.78 4.78
C VAL A 190 12.01 -8.57 5.00
N PHE A 191 12.67 -7.73 4.20
CA PHE A 191 14.13 -7.57 4.28
C PHE A 191 14.54 -6.84 5.55
N TRP A 192 13.88 -5.72 5.80
CA TRP A 192 14.17 -4.79 6.85
C TRP A 192 12.87 -4.43 7.54
N ARG A 193 12.85 -4.52 8.87
CA ARG A 193 11.71 -4.06 9.68
C ARG A 193 12.16 -2.86 10.53
N PRO A 194 11.92 -1.63 10.05
CA PRO A 194 12.27 -0.41 10.78
C PRO A 194 11.38 -0.21 12.01
N SER A 195 11.92 0.43 13.05
CA SER A 195 11.09 1.04 14.09
C SER A 195 10.25 2.20 13.53
N ALA A 196 9.18 2.62 14.22
CA ALA A 196 8.41 3.81 13.85
C ALA A 196 9.30 5.06 13.71
N ARG A 197 10.25 5.25 14.64
CA ARG A 197 11.22 6.34 14.60
C ARG A 197 12.10 6.28 13.35
N THR A 198 12.48 5.09 12.93
CA THR A 198 13.32 4.86 11.75
C THR A 198 12.55 5.15 10.48
N TRP A 199 11.29 4.69 10.35
CA TRP A 199 10.43 5.07 9.24
C TRP A 199 10.34 6.57 9.08
N ARG A 200 10.02 7.29 10.17
CA ARG A 200 9.96 8.76 10.17
C ARG A 200 11.26 9.40 9.65
N ARG A 201 12.42 8.90 10.07
CA ARG A 201 13.73 9.41 9.64
C ARG A 201 14.03 9.09 8.18
N MET A 202 13.72 7.88 7.71
CA MET A 202 13.92 7.48 6.32
C MET A 202 13.04 8.30 5.37
N ILE A 203 11.78 8.54 5.73
CA ILE A 203 10.87 9.40 4.96
C ILE A 203 11.45 10.82 4.86
N TRP A 204 11.94 11.38 5.98
CA TRP A 204 12.59 12.69 5.95
C TRP A 204 13.82 12.70 5.04
N THR A 205 14.72 11.73 5.19
CA THR A 205 15.93 11.59 4.35
C THR A 205 15.62 11.44 2.87
N ALA A 206 14.47 10.87 2.51
CA ALA A 206 14.06 10.69 1.12
C ALA A 206 13.66 11.99 0.41
N GLY A 207 13.49 13.10 1.13
CA GLY A 207 13.20 14.42 0.55
C GLY A 207 11.86 15.02 0.99
N PHE A 208 11.36 14.67 2.17
CA PHE A 208 10.22 15.35 2.80
C PHE A 208 10.70 16.21 3.97
N ASP A 209 10.19 17.43 4.10
CA ASP A 209 10.65 18.41 5.09
C ASP A 209 9.99 18.21 6.46
N ARG A 210 8.69 17.85 6.46
CA ARG A 210 7.92 17.62 7.68
C ARG A 210 7.36 16.21 7.67
N VAL A 211 7.71 15.42 8.68
CA VAL A 211 7.17 14.05 8.86
C VAL A 211 6.60 13.88 10.26
N THR A 212 5.29 13.64 10.34
CA THR A 212 4.54 13.53 11.60
C THR A 212 3.98 12.13 11.75
N GLU A 213 4.21 11.50 12.91
CA GLU A 213 3.53 10.26 13.27
C GLU A 213 2.07 10.59 13.64
N ARG A 214 1.11 10.01 12.93
CA ARG A 214 -0.32 10.23 13.16
C ARG A 214 -0.92 9.25 14.15
N GLY A 215 -0.41 8.03 14.17
CA GLY A 215 -0.90 7.02 15.09
C GLY A 215 -0.32 5.64 14.83
N ARG A 216 -0.67 4.73 15.73
CA ARG A 216 -0.31 3.31 15.66
C ARG A 216 -1.54 2.47 15.96
N PHE A 217 -1.67 1.34 15.31
CA PHE A 217 -2.74 0.38 15.56
C PHE A 217 -2.30 -1.03 15.17
N LYS A 218 -3.10 -2.02 15.54
CA LYS A 218 -2.90 -3.41 15.10
C LYS A 218 -3.90 -3.72 14.00
N LEU A 219 -3.41 -3.96 12.79
CA LEU A 219 -4.23 -4.43 11.70
C LEU A 219 -4.47 -5.94 11.88
N ARG A 220 -5.72 -6.36 12.03
CA ARG A 220 -6.07 -7.79 12.21
C ARG A 220 -6.22 -8.46 10.85
N SER A 221 -5.72 -9.69 10.71
CA SER A 221 -5.98 -10.53 9.55
C SER A 221 -7.14 -11.49 9.79
N GLY A 222 -7.79 -11.94 8.72
CA GLY A 222 -8.77 -13.03 8.74
C GLY A 222 -8.19 -14.38 9.20
N LYS A 223 -6.87 -14.50 9.30
CA LYS A 223 -6.16 -15.71 9.79
C LYS A 223 -5.79 -15.65 11.27
N GLY A 224 -6.33 -14.69 12.03
CA GLY A 224 -6.19 -14.64 13.49
C GLY A 224 -4.88 -14.04 14.01
N PHE A 225 -4.01 -13.51 13.15
CA PHE A 225 -2.83 -12.74 13.55
C PHE A 225 -3.05 -11.23 13.39
N SER A 226 -2.11 -10.41 13.88
CA SER A 226 -2.17 -8.96 13.71
C SER A 226 -0.81 -8.34 13.39
N VAL A 227 -0.82 -7.32 12.54
CA VAL A 227 0.36 -6.56 12.10
C VAL A 227 0.39 -5.20 12.81
N PRO A 228 1.48 -4.84 13.51
CA PRO A 228 1.61 -3.54 14.16
C PRO A 228 1.90 -2.43 13.16
N HIS A 229 0.90 -1.62 12.83
CA HIS A 229 1.03 -0.48 11.92
C HIS A 229 1.42 0.82 12.64
N VAL A 230 2.18 1.63 11.92
CA VAL A 230 2.40 3.05 12.20
C VAL A 230 2.04 3.86 10.96
N VAL A 231 1.38 4.99 11.16
CA VAL A 231 1.04 5.93 10.09
C VAL A 231 1.86 7.20 10.24
N HIS A 232 2.50 7.61 9.15
CA HIS A 232 3.18 8.89 9.02
C HIS A 232 2.54 9.73 7.93
N HIS A 233 2.37 11.02 8.19
CA HIS A 233 2.08 12.02 7.18
C HIS A 233 3.34 12.83 6.91
N ALA A 234 3.65 13.02 5.64
CA ALA A 234 4.81 13.77 5.20
C ALA A 234 4.46 14.80 4.13
N THR A 235 5.08 15.98 4.19
CA THR A 235 4.90 17.07 3.22
C THR A 235 6.23 17.72 2.90
N LYS A 236 6.31 18.38 1.75
CA LYS A 236 7.41 19.27 1.40
C LYS A 236 7.06 20.73 1.72
N SER A 237 8.06 21.58 1.93
CA SER A 237 7.90 23.03 2.07
C SER A 237 7.77 23.74 0.74
#